data_AF-A0A924NNZ9-F1
#
_entry.id   AF-A0A924NNZ9-F1
#
_cell.length_a   1.000
_cell.length_b   1.000
_cell.length_c   1.000
_cell.angle_alpha   90.00
_cell.angle_beta   90.00
_cell.angle_gamma   90.00
#
_symmetry.space_group_name_H-M   'P 1'
#
loop_
_entity.id
_entity.type
_entity.pdbx_description
1 polymer ?
#
loop_
_entity_poly.entity_id
_entity_poly.type
_entity_poly.pdbx_seq_one_letter_code
_entity_poly.pdbx_strand_id
1 'polypeptide(L)'
;MLASLQAIPGLEVSLPHRRFLQEQPDDALYSHQSIYYGLIHAPQAWDATHGSSTVSVAVIDSGVDIGHPDLASKISATYNAVDGSADVSDSMGHGTFIAGVVGAATGNGSGVAGMGWNTTVTAVKVANAA
;
A
#
# COMPACT_ATOMS: atom_id res chain seq x y z
N MET A 1 -43.32 1.09 0.53
CA MET A 1 -42.62 0.88 -0.75
C MET A 1 -41.91 -0.48 -0.77
N LEU A 2 -40.92 -0.76 0.09
CA LEU A 2 -40.27 -2.09 0.14
C LEU A 2 -41.22 -3.22 0.56
N ALA A 3 -41.96 -3.01 1.67
CA ALA A 3 -42.98 -3.95 2.14
C ALA A 3 -44.11 -4.17 1.11
N SER A 4 -44.35 -3.19 0.25
CA SER A 4 -45.34 -3.24 -0.81
C SER A 4 -44.87 -4.09 -2.01
N LEU A 5 -43.56 -4.15 -2.26
CA LEU A 5 -42.95 -4.93 -3.33
C LEU A 5 -42.73 -6.40 -2.92
N GLN A 6 -42.38 -6.66 -1.64
CA GLN A 6 -42.20 -8.01 -1.09
C GLN A 6 -43.51 -8.81 -0.98
N ALA A 7 -44.67 -8.14 -1.07
CA ALA A 7 -45.98 -8.78 -1.01
C ALA A 7 -46.45 -9.34 -2.37
N ILE A 8 -45.69 -9.16 -3.46
CA ILE A 8 -46.06 -9.63 -4.79
C ILE A 8 -45.65 -11.11 -4.92
N PRO A 9 -46.60 -12.07 -5.08
CA PRO A 9 -46.27 -13.49 -5.19
C PRO A 9 -45.39 -13.75 -6.42
N GLY A 10 -44.23 -14.38 -6.21
CA GLY A 10 -43.26 -14.68 -7.28
C GLY A 10 -42.24 -13.58 -7.57
N LEU A 11 -42.26 -12.45 -6.85
CA LEU A 11 -41.25 -11.41 -6.96
C LEU A 11 -40.23 -11.52 -5.82
N GLU A 12 -39.00 -11.95 -6.13
CA GLU A 12 -37.88 -11.82 -5.19
C GLU A 12 -37.32 -10.40 -5.24
N VAL A 13 -37.52 -9.65 -4.15
CA VAL A 13 -36.98 -8.30 -3.98
C VAL A 13 -35.80 -8.39 -3.01
N SER A 14 -34.59 -8.35 -3.56
CA SER A 14 -33.39 -8.04 -2.78
C SER A 14 -33.18 -6.53 -2.79
N LEU A 15 -32.86 -5.93 -1.64
CA LEU A 15 -32.35 -4.55 -1.62
C LEU A 15 -31.16 -4.47 -2.59
N PRO A 16 -30.92 -3.35 -3.30
CA PRO A 16 -29.59 -3.15 -3.88
C PRO A 16 -28.62 -3.04 -2.69
N HIS A 17 -28.05 -4.16 -2.26
CA HIS A 17 -26.97 -4.16 -1.29
C HIS A 17 -25.69 -3.79 -2.03
N ARG A 18 -25.64 -2.55 -2.52
CA ARG A 18 -24.40 -1.98 -3.02
C ARG A 18 -23.74 -1.26 -1.85
N ARG A 19 -23.20 -2.05 -0.93
CA ARG A 19 -22.09 -1.56 -0.12
C ARG A 19 -20.88 -1.56 -1.03
N PHE A 20 -20.45 -0.39 -1.47
CA PHE A 20 -19.02 -0.24 -1.70
C PHE A 20 -18.44 -0.25 -0.29
N LEU A 21 -17.81 -1.35 0.09
CA LEU A 21 -16.73 -1.20 1.06
C LEU A 21 -15.76 -0.20 0.40
N GLN A 22 -15.21 0.72 1.16
CA GLN A 22 -14.04 1.47 0.72
C GLN A 22 -13.02 1.00 1.73
N GLU A 23 -12.33 -0.10 1.43
CA GLU A 23 -11.35 -0.70 2.35
C GLU A 23 -10.49 0.41 2.98
N GLN A 24 -10.52 0.51 4.31
CA GLN A 24 -9.67 1.43 5.07
C GLN A 24 -8.66 0.58 5.85
N PRO A 25 -7.36 0.73 5.59
CA PRO A 25 -6.32 0.13 6.42
C PRO A 25 -6.45 0.54 7.89
N ASP A 26 -6.05 -0.34 8.80
CA ASP A 26 -6.06 -0.09 10.25
C ASP A 26 -4.73 0.48 10.78
N ASP A 27 -3.79 0.80 9.88
CA ASP A 27 -2.48 1.34 10.18
C ASP A 27 -2.56 2.67 10.95
N ALA A 28 -1.74 2.81 12.00
CA ALA A 28 -1.87 3.87 13.00
C ALA A 28 -1.83 5.29 12.43
N LEU A 29 -1.09 5.51 11.34
CA LEU A 29 -0.93 6.81 10.69
C LEU A 29 -1.74 6.96 9.40
N TYR A 30 -2.57 5.97 9.02
CA TYR A 30 -3.34 6.02 7.78
C TYR A 30 -4.28 7.22 7.71
N SER A 31 -4.80 7.71 8.85
CA SER A 31 -5.61 8.92 8.89
C SER A 31 -4.92 10.14 8.26
N HIS A 32 -3.58 10.22 8.35
CA HIS A 32 -2.77 11.28 7.73
C HIS A 32 -2.60 11.09 6.21
N GLN A 33 -2.84 9.88 5.70
CA GLN A 33 -2.73 9.54 4.28
C GLN A 33 -4.08 9.51 3.57
N SER A 34 -5.17 9.33 4.33
CA SER A 34 -6.54 9.10 3.83
C SER A 34 -7.00 10.13 2.79
N ILE A 35 -6.63 11.40 2.93
CA ILE A 35 -6.98 12.43 1.95
C ILE A 35 -6.31 12.19 0.60
N TYR A 36 -5.02 11.83 0.57
CA TYR A 36 -4.29 11.58 -0.67
C TYR A 36 -4.80 10.31 -1.35
N TYR A 37 -5.04 9.26 -0.56
CA TYR A 37 -5.59 8.01 -1.07
C TYR A 37 -7.03 8.16 -1.56
N GLY A 38 -7.83 9.01 -0.93
CA GLY A 38 -9.14 9.41 -1.42
C GLY A 38 -9.11 10.10 -2.78
N LEU A 39 -8.12 10.98 -3.03
CA LEU A 39 -7.99 11.70 -4.31
C LEU A 39 -7.67 10.78 -5.50
N ILE A 40 -7.00 9.65 -5.25
CA ILE A 40 -6.65 8.66 -6.29
C ILE A 40 -7.58 7.43 -6.28
N HIS A 41 -8.65 7.47 -5.49
CA HIS A 41 -9.60 6.37 -5.31
C HIS A 41 -8.93 5.04 -4.90
N ALA A 42 -7.88 5.11 -4.07
CA ALA A 42 -7.17 3.93 -3.61
C ALA A 42 -8.05 2.96 -2.80
N PRO A 43 -8.93 3.41 -1.87
CA PRO A 43 -9.85 2.50 -1.18
C PRO A 43 -10.73 1.67 -2.12
N GLN A 44 -11.25 2.29 -3.19
CA GLN A 44 -12.04 1.59 -4.21
C GLN A 44 -11.20 0.60 -5.03
N ALA A 45 -9.92 0.90 -5.24
CA ALA A 45 -9.01 -0.01 -5.91
C ALA A 45 -8.66 -1.20 -5.00
N TRP A 46 -8.53 -0.97 -3.69
CA TRP A 46 -8.24 -2.02 -2.70
C TRP A 46 -9.37 -3.03 -2.58
N ASP A 47 -10.63 -2.62 -2.72
CA ASP A 47 -11.76 -3.58 -2.81
C ASP A 47 -11.61 -4.59 -3.97
N ALA A 48 -10.88 -4.21 -5.04
CA ALA A 48 -10.63 -5.08 -6.19
C ALA A 48 -9.33 -5.88 -6.04
N THR A 49 -8.26 -5.27 -5.54
CA THR A 49 -6.98 -5.94 -5.30
C THR A 49 -6.06 -5.15 -4.36
N HIS A 50 -5.32 -5.89 -3.56
CA HIS A 50 -4.24 -5.39 -2.71
C HIS A 50 -2.86 -5.49 -3.38
N GLY A 51 -2.82 -5.86 -4.67
CA GLY A 51 -1.60 -6.24 -5.38
C GLY A 51 -1.21 -7.70 -5.15
N SER A 52 0.01 -8.06 -5.54
CA SER A 52 0.54 -9.42 -5.43
C SER A 52 2.01 -9.40 -5.05
N SER A 53 2.46 -10.36 -4.24
CA SER A 53 3.86 -10.50 -3.83
C SER A 53 4.77 -10.88 -5.00
N THR A 54 4.19 -11.39 -6.09
CA THR A 54 4.91 -11.64 -7.36
C THR A 54 5.20 -10.38 -8.15
N VAL A 55 4.62 -9.23 -7.78
CA VAL A 55 4.89 -7.93 -8.38
C VAL A 55 5.87 -7.18 -7.48
N SER A 56 7.05 -6.91 -8.01
CA SER A 56 8.07 -6.10 -7.34
C SER A 56 8.17 -4.72 -8.00
N VAL A 57 8.16 -3.67 -7.20
CA VAL A 57 8.33 -2.28 -7.63
C VAL A 57 9.71 -1.79 -7.20
N ALA A 58 10.54 -1.36 -8.16
CA ALA A 58 11.87 -0.84 -7.86
C ALA A 58 11.80 0.64 -7.44
N VAL A 59 12.36 0.96 -6.27
CA VAL A 59 12.56 2.33 -5.78
C VAL A 59 14.02 2.71 -6.02
N ILE A 60 14.24 3.59 -6.99
CA ILE A 60 15.57 4.06 -7.41
C ILE A 60 15.81 5.44 -6.78
N ASP A 61 16.46 5.47 -5.61
CA ASP A 61 16.49 6.65 -4.74
C ASP A 61 17.76 6.71 -3.83
N SER A 62 17.72 7.40 -2.69
CA SER A 62 18.82 7.56 -1.73
C SER A 62 19.20 6.30 -0.96
N GLY A 63 18.44 5.22 -1.12
CA GLY A 63 18.53 4.00 -0.33
C GLY A 63 17.18 3.68 0.32
N VAL A 64 17.12 2.60 1.10
CA VAL A 64 15.96 2.27 1.94
C VAL A 64 16.47 1.71 3.27
N ASP A 65 15.88 2.14 4.40
CA ASP A 65 16.03 1.45 5.67
C ASP A 65 15.30 0.10 5.62
N ILE A 66 16.03 -0.94 5.21
CA ILE A 66 15.51 -2.31 5.11
C ILE A 66 15.21 -2.95 6.47
N GLY A 67 15.66 -2.34 7.58
CA GLY A 67 15.36 -2.75 8.94
C GLY A 67 14.08 -2.11 9.51
N HIS A 68 13.49 -1.16 8.79
CA HIS A 68 12.30 -0.47 9.26
C HIS A 68 11.14 -1.47 9.49
N PRO A 69 10.47 -1.45 10.66
CA PRO A 69 9.46 -2.45 11.02
C PRO A 69 8.33 -2.60 9.99
N ASP A 70 8.03 -1.51 9.28
CA ASP A 70 6.97 -1.44 8.28
C ASP A 70 7.43 -1.75 6.85
N LEU A 71 8.72 -1.99 6.63
CA LEU A 71 9.30 -2.30 5.31
C LEU A 71 10.08 -3.61 5.28
N ALA A 72 10.57 -4.11 6.41
CA ALA A 72 11.44 -5.28 6.46
C ALA A 72 10.83 -6.53 5.80
N SER A 73 9.51 -6.72 5.91
CA SER A 73 8.78 -7.83 5.25
C SER A 73 8.47 -7.60 3.77
N LYS A 74 8.78 -6.41 3.26
CA LYS A 74 8.39 -5.91 1.93
C LYS A 74 9.56 -5.88 0.96
N ILE A 75 10.81 -5.87 1.46
CA ILE A 75 12.01 -5.82 0.62
C ILE A 75 12.25 -7.18 -0.05
N SER A 76 12.22 -7.21 -1.39
CA SER A 76 12.51 -8.43 -2.17
C SER A 76 13.94 -8.51 -2.68
N ALA A 77 14.60 -7.38 -2.89
CA ALA A 77 15.97 -7.30 -3.37
C ALA A 77 16.59 -5.93 -3.05
N THR A 78 17.92 -5.89 -2.97
CA THR A 78 18.69 -4.66 -2.78
C THR A 78 19.81 -4.56 -3.80
N TYR A 79 20.08 -3.35 -4.28
CA TYR A 79 21.22 -3.04 -5.13
C TYR A 79 21.69 -1.60 -4.91
N ASN A 80 22.99 -1.42 -4.73
CA ASN A 80 23.61 -0.11 -4.65
C ASN A 80 24.35 0.18 -5.96
N ALA A 81 23.81 1.09 -6.76
CA ALA A 81 24.41 1.49 -8.02
C ALA A 81 25.58 2.47 -7.86
N VAL A 82 25.81 3.01 -6.64
CA VAL A 82 26.94 3.90 -6.34
C VAL A 82 28.24 3.11 -6.27
N ASP A 83 28.23 1.94 -5.65
CA ASP A 83 29.43 1.12 -5.40
C ASP A 83 29.31 -0.34 -5.85
N GLY A 84 28.16 -0.76 -6.37
CA GLY A 84 27.89 -2.12 -6.83
C GLY A 84 27.59 -3.13 -5.73
N SER A 85 27.49 -2.70 -4.47
CA SER A 85 27.20 -3.58 -3.33
C SER A 85 25.69 -3.84 -3.16
N ALA A 86 25.34 -4.60 -2.12
CA ALA A 86 23.95 -4.78 -1.68
C ALA A 86 23.55 -3.79 -0.57
N ASP A 87 24.47 -2.94 -0.10
CA ASP A 87 24.22 -1.98 0.98
C ASP A 87 23.43 -0.78 0.46
N VAL A 88 22.15 -0.75 0.79
CA VAL A 88 21.22 0.31 0.39
C VAL A 88 20.86 1.23 1.55
N SER A 89 21.71 1.31 2.59
CA SER A 89 21.47 2.15 3.77
C SER A 89 21.08 3.58 3.37
N ASP A 90 19.98 4.07 3.94
CA ASP A 90 19.42 5.37 3.62
C ASP A 90 19.77 6.41 4.69
N SER A 91 20.77 7.24 4.41
CA SER A 91 21.17 8.33 5.29
C SER A 91 20.38 9.64 5.05
N MET A 92 19.59 9.71 3.98
CA MET A 92 18.79 10.90 3.63
C MET A 92 17.32 10.76 4.04
N GLY A 93 16.81 9.52 4.09
CA GLY A 93 15.44 9.19 4.48
C GLY A 93 14.40 9.31 3.36
N HIS A 94 14.75 9.93 2.23
CA HIS A 94 13.82 10.13 1.10
C HIS A 94 13.40 8.81 0.47
N GLY A 95 14.35 7.93 0.15
CA GLY A 95 14.03 6.63 -0.45
C GLY A 95 13.24 5.71 0.49
N THR A 96 13.51 5.76 1.80
CA THR A 96 12.69 5.06 2.82
C THR A 96 11.26 5.58 2.85
N PHE A 97 11.08 6.91 2.79
CA PHE A 97 9.75 7.52 2.72
C PHE A 97 8.98 7.06 1.47
N ILE A 98 9.63 7.10 0.30
CA ILE A 98 9.00 6.65 -0.96
C ILE A 98 8.70 5.15 -0.95
N ALA A 99 9.59 4.32 -0.40
CA ALA A 99 9.33 2.88 -0.23
C ALA A 99 8.10 2.61 0.64
N GLY A 100 7.89 3.40 1.69
CA GLY A 100 6.68 3.36 2.52
C GLY A 100 5.40 3.65 1.73
N VAL A 101 5.41 4.71 0.91
CA VAL A 101 4.26 5.07 0.05
C VAL A 101 3.97 3.95 -0.96
N VAL A 102 5.00 3.34 -1.54
CA VAL A 102 4.84 2.28 -2.55
C VAL A 102 4.25 1.01 -1.93
N GLY A 103 4.81 0.55 -0.81
CA GLY A 103 4.52 -0.78 -0.31
C GLY A 103 4.93 -1.02 1.12
N ALA A 104 4.64 -0.09 2.05
CA ALA A 104 4.63 -0.41 3.47
C ALA A 104 3.74 -1.63 3.79
N ALA A 105 4.09 -2.37 4.83
CA ALA A 105 3.23 -3.41 5.37
C ALA A 105 1.91 -2.75 5.81
N THR A 106 0.80 -3.16 5.21
CA THR A 106 -0.50 -2.48 5.38
C THR A 106 -1.48 -3.42 6.06
N GLY A 107 -2.33 -2.88 6.93
CA GLY A 107 -3.26 -3.66 7.74
C GLY A 107 -2.59 -4.34 8.93
N ASN A 108 -1.48 -3.78 9.44
CA ASN A 108 -0.72 -4.35 10.56
C ASN A 108 -0.89 -3.55 11.87
N GLY A 109 -1.77 -2.54 11.88
CA GLY A 109 -2.00 -1.65 13.02
C GLY A 109 -0.83 -0.73 13.38
N SER A 110 0.20 -0.62 12.55
CA SER A 110 1.42 0.16 12.77
C SER A 110 1.70 1.05 11.57
N GLY A 111 2.57 2.05 11.74
CA GLY A 111 3.10 2.81 10.61
C GLY A 111 2.05 3.37 9.65
N VAL A 112 2.28 3.19 8.35
CA VAL A 112 1.53 3.79 7.26
C VAL A 112 1.00 2.73 6.30
N ALA A 113 -0.08 3.04 5.58
CA ALA A 113 -0.53 2.19 4.48
C ALA A 113 0.31 2.45 3.23
N GLY A 114 0.77 1.38 2.58
CA GLY A 114 1.35 1.43 1.24
C GLY A 114 0.28 1.32 0.15
N MET A 115 0.56 1.85 -1.04
CA MET A 115 -0.38 1.72 -2.17
C MET A 115 -0.57 0.25 -2.58
N GLY A 116 0.52 -0.52 -2.65
CA GLY A 116 0.51 -1.94 -2.97
C GLY A 116 0.70 -2.81 -1.73
N TRP A 117 -0.36 -3.04 -0.96
CA TRP A 117 -0.33 -3.76 0.33
C TRP A 117 0.39 -5.12 0.23
N ASN A 118 0.20 -5.84 -0.87
CA ASN A 118 0.80 -7.16 -1.11
C ASN A 118 1.98 -7.13 -2.08
N THR A 119 2.35 -5.98 -2.63
CA THR A 119 3.53 -5.86 -3.52
C THR A 119 4.84 -5.93 -2.74
N THR A 120 5.95 -6.20 -3.42
CA THR A 120 7.28 -6.12 -2.83
C THR A 120 8.05 -4.92 -3.38
N VAL A 121 9.07 -4.47 -2.63
CA VAL A 121 9.93 -3.35 -2.99
C VAL A 121 11.33 -3.87 -3.30
N THR A 122 11.87 -3.49 -4.46
CA THR A 122 13.29 -3.64 -4.75
C THR A 122 13.98 -2.31 -4.48
N ALA A 123 14.88 -2.27 -3.50
CA ALA A 123 15.60 -1.05 -3.13
C ALA A 123 16.82 -0.86 -4.02
N VAL A 124 16.87 0.24 -4.77
CA VAL A 124 18.00 0.59 -5.64
C VAL A 124 18.57 1.94 -5.21
N LYS A 125 19.74 1.94 -4.58
CA LYS A 125 20.42 3.15 -4.14
C LYS A 125 21.22 3.76 -5.28
N VAL A 126 20.99 5.03 -5.60
CA VAL A 126 21.71 5.79 -6.65
C VAL A 126 22.33 7.09 -6.14
N ALA A 127 22.05 7.48 -4.90
CA ALA A 127 22.56 8.71 -4.30
C ALA A 127 23.01 8.50 -2.85
N ASN A 128 24.00 9.29 -2.45
CA ASN A 128 24.44 9.46 -1.07
C ASN A 128 24.05 10.85 -0.58
N ALA A 129 24.01 11.03 0.74
CA ALA A 129 23.98 12.36 1.32
C ALA A 129 25.20 13.16 0.82
N ALA A 130 24.96 14.40 0.41
CA ALA A 130 26.00 15.34 -0.04
C ALA A 130 26.87 15.82 1.13
#